data_AF-A3LZI0-F1
#
_entry.id   AF-A3LZI0-F1
#
_cell.length_a   1.000
_cell.length_b   1.000
_cell.length_c   1.000
_cell.angle_alpha   90.00
_cell.angle_beta   90.00
_cell.angle_gamma   90.00
#
_symmetry.space_group_name_H-M   'P 1'
#
loop_
_entity.id
_entity.type
_entity.pdbx_description
1 polymer ?
#
loop_
_entity_poly.entity_id
_entity_poly.type
_entity_poly.pdbx_seq_one_letter_code
_entity_poly.pdbx_strand_id
1 'polypeptide(L)'
;MDAFADSGELYTIRNQFYTNQHHKVRSYSLNQFSPENQLKALEYQIRSIIALEDDASSVIDDGKARFPGNEGLFQLLSAWNDLKSFGTDDSTYFDDVKTATYELQAVLTTLYVVKLDKDIDQAITFLTSYIDNTNTLNKYNEIEPFLILIQLHLVKGNFAAANKIFVNFANFPDSSRDNIIYQVMESWIEAIKGESDNINRSYSLYDELLSSDFDDDPQGKFKLLNVLFVLTIQLKHYPEAQELLLQIKALNQKPNADFIANQITFDYLVNGGANVDGLLNELKSLDITHPLVVDLEEKTTVFNDIVAKYQVEA
;
A
#
# COMPACT_ATOMS: atom_id res chain seq x y z
N MET A 1 23.40 8.40 13.67
CA MET A 1 22.03 8.64 14.15
C MET A 1 21.27 7.32 14.06
N ASP A 2 20.40 7.02 15.01
CA ASP A 2 19.48 5.90 14.89
C ASP A 2 18.49 6.22 13.76
N ALA A 3 18.52 5.44 12.67
CA ALA A 3 17.68 5.65 11.48
C ALA A 3 16.17 5.47 11.78
N PHE A 4 15.85 4.86 12.94
CA PHE A 4 14.50 4.47 13.33
C PHE A 4 13.96 5.20 14.55
N ALA A 5 14.77 6.03 15.19
CA ALA A 5 14.32 6.73 16.38
C ALA A 5 13.09 7.62 16.07
N ASP A 6 12.11 7.53 16.96
CA ASP A 6 10.90 8.35 17.10
C ASP A 6 11.18 9.87 17.24
N SER A 7 12.46 10.25 17.31
CA SER A 7 12.97 11.61 17.45
C SER A 7 13.82 12.10 16.26
N GLY A 8 13.92 11.30 15.20
CA GLY A 8 14.65 11.67 13.99
C GLY A 8 13.97 12.79 13.20
N GLU A 9 14.75 13.65 12.56
CA GLU A 9 14.25 14.78 11.75
C GLU A 9 13.30 14.34 10.60
N LEU A 10 13.47 13.10 10.11
CA LEU A 10 12.63 12.50 9.07
C LEU A 10 11.38 11.80 9.62
N TYR A 11 11.19 11.73 10.93
CA TYR A 11 10.10 10.97 11.55
C TYR A 11 8.72 11.42 11.05
N THR A 12 8.40 12.71 11.17
CA THR A 12 7.08 13.23 10.81
C THR A 12 6.76 13.08 9.33
N ILE A 13 7.69 13.47 8.44
CA ILE A 13 7.49 13.38 6.98
C ILE A 13 7.33 11.92 6.53
N ARG A 14 8.05 10.98 7.16
CA ARG A 14 7.93 9.54 6.93
C ARG A 14 6.56 9.02 7.37
N ASN A 15 6.11 9.36 8.58
CA ASN A 15 4.78 8.95 9.06
C ASN A 15 3.67 9.49 8.14
N GLN A 16 3.76 10.76 7.75
CA GLN A 16 2.81 11.34 6.81
C GLN A 16 2.85 10.65 5.44
N PHE A 17 4.03 10.29 4.93
CA PHE A 17 4.15 9.56 3.68
C PHE A 17 3.44 8.20 3.73
N TYR A 18 3.72 7.38 4.74
CA TYR A 18 3.14 6.04 4.86
C TYR A 18 1.67 6.04 5.32
N THR A 19 1.16 7.18 5.83
CA THR A 19 -0.26 7.39 6.15
C THR A 19 -1.02 8.16 5.07
N ASN A 20 -0.41 8.34 3.88
CA ASN A 20 -1.02 8.97 2.71
C ASN A 20 -1.39 10.46 2.89
N GLN A 21 -0.67 11.17 3.77
CA GLN A 21 -0.76 12.63 3.92
C GLN A 21 0.16 13.33 2.89
N HIS A 22 -0.03 13.00 1.61
CA HIS A 22 0.86 13.43 0.53
C HIS A 22 0.84 14.95 0.27
N HIS A 23 -0.27 15.64 0.54
CA HIS A 23 -0.33 17.11 0.45
C HIS A 23 0.54 17.77 1.52
N LYS A 24 0.55 17.23 2.74
CA LYS A 24 1.50 17.65 3.79
C LYS A 24 2.93 17.33 3.43
N VAL A 25 3.22 16.12 2.95
CA VAL A 25 4.60 15.75 2.57
C VAL A 25 5.16 16.67 1.48
N ARG A 26 4.39 16.97 0.42
CA ARG A 26 4.86 17.85 -0.65
C ARG A 26 5.07 19.31 -0.20
N SER A 27 4.45 19.76 0.89
CA SER A 27 4.51 21.16 1.34
C SER A 27 5.72 21.50 2.20
N TYR A 28 6.50 20.50 2.63
CA TYR A 28 7.72 20.73 3.38
C TYR A 28 8.72 21.61 2.63
N SER A 29 9.49 22.41 3.37
CA SER A 29 10.67 23.07 2.82
C SER A 29 11.91 22.23 3.13
N LEU A 30 12.76 21.99 2.12
CA LEU A 30 14.02 21.27 2.33
C LEU A 30 14.94 21.96 3.36
N ASN A 31 14.79 23.26 3.59
CA ASN A 31 15.58 23.98 4.60
C ASN A 31 15.17 23.64 6.04
N GLN A 32 14.07 22.92 6.24
CA GLN A 32 13.67 22.37 7.53
C GLN A 32 14.48 21.10 7.88
N PHE A 33 15.23 20.56 6.91
CA PHE A 33 16.03 19.35 7.08
C PHE A 33 17.53 19.66 7.04
N SER A 34 18.30 18.96 7.86
CA SER A 34 19.76 18.93 7.82
C SER A 34 20.27 18.50 6.44
N PRO A 35 21.46 18.96 6.01
CA PRO A 35 22.00 18.65 4.69
C PRO A 35 22.02 17.15 4.34
N GLU A 36 22.27 16.29 5.33
CA GLU A 36 22.27 14.83 5.14
C GLU A 36 20.86 14.24 4.87
N ASN A 37 19.80 14.87 5.40
CA ASN A 37 18.42 14.38 5.29
C ASN A 37 17.63 15.03 4.14
N GLN A 38 18.12 16.12 3.55
CA GLN A 38 17.42 16.84 2.49
C GLN A 38 17.13 15.96 1.26
N LEU A 39 18.05 15.07 0.89
CA LEU A 39 17.84 14.17 -0.25
C LEU A 39 16.68 13.22 0.00
N LYS A 40 16.61 12.61 1.19
CA LYS A 40 15.53 11.69 1.55
C LYS A 40 14.19 12.40 1.72
N ALA A 41 14.19 13.61 2.26
CA ALA A 41 12.99 14.45 2.29
C ALA A 41 12.48 14.75 0.87
N LEU A 42 13.37 15.15 -0.04
CA LEU A 42 13.03 15.39 -1.45
C LEU A 42 12.49 14.13 -2.14
N GLU A 43 13.04 12.96 -1.85
CA GLU A 43 12.51 11.69 -2.33
C GLU A 43 11.03 11.50 -1.92
N TYR A 44 10.70 11.69 -0.65
CA TYR A 44 9.31 11.60 -0.17
C TYR A 44 8.39 12.65 -0.83
N GLN A 45 8.90 13.86 -1.08
CA GLN A 45 8.16 14.91 -1.78
C GLN A 45 7.82 14.51 -3.21
N ILE A 46 8.82 14.08 -3.98
CA ILE A 46 8.63 13.65 -5.37
C ILE A 46 7.65 12.48 -5.43
N ARG A 47 7.83 11.46 -4.58
CA ARG A 47 6.93 10.30 -4.52
C ARG A 47 5.51 10.70 -4.13
N SER A 48 5.33 11.68 -3.26
CA SER A 48 4.01 12.20 -2.86
C SER A 48 3.33 13.00 -3.97
N ILE A 49 4.07 13.82 -4.72
CA ILE A 49 3.57 14.51 -5.91
C ILE A 49 3.09 13.47 -6.93
N ILE A 50 3.88 12.42 -7.16
CA ILE A 50 3.49 11.34 -8.08
C ILE A 50 2.26 10.60 -7.55
N ALA A 51 2.18 10.29 -6.25
CA ALA A 51 1.01 9.64 -5.64
C ALA A 51 -0.27 10.47 -5.73
N LEU A 52 -0.14 11.81 -5.75
CA LEU A 52 -1.24 12.76 -5.96
C LEU A 52 -1.67 12.92 -7.42
N GLU A 53 -1.15 12.08 -8.31
CA GLU A 53 -1.39 12.17 -9.75
C GLU A 53 -0.82 13.43 -10.43
N ASP A 54 -0.10 14.29 -9.70
CA ASP A 54 0.59 15.48 -10.22
C ASP A 54 1.94 15.15 -10.93
N ASP A 55 2.40 16.05 -11.81
CA ASP A 55 3.71 15.95 -12.48
C ASP A 55 4.85 16.45 -11.57
N ALA A 56 5.85 15.60 -11.36
CA ALA A 56 7.01 15.91 -10.53
C ALA A 56 8.25 16.40 -11.31
N SER A 57 8.17 16.54 -12.64
CA SER A 57 9.33 16.84 -13.51
C SER A 57 10.17 18.03 -13.05
N SER A 58 9.53 19.17 -12.75
CA SER A 58 10.24 20.37 -12.28
C SER A 58 10.99 20.15 -10.97
N VAL A 59 10.39 19.42 -10.02
CA VAL A 59 10.99 19.16 -8.70
C VAL A 59 12.16 18.18 -8.83
N ILE A 60 12.04 17.21 -9.72
CA ILE A 60 13.12 16.27 -10.06
C ILE A 60 14.30 17.02 -10.67
N ASP A 61 14.07 17.93 -11.62
CA ASP A 61 15.13 18.69 -12.29
C ASP A 61 15.87 19.63 -11.33
N ASP A 62 15.15 20.32 -10.44
CA ASP A 62 15.75 21.09 -9.35
C ASP A 62 16.57 20.18 -8.42
N GLY A 63 16.09 18.97 -8.16
CA GLY A 63 16.78 17.94 -7.40
C GLY A 63 18.11 17.52 -8.03
N LYS A 64 18.13 17.26 -9.35
CA LYS A 64 19.36 16.95 -10.11
C LYS A 64 20.39 18.06 -9.97
N ALA A 65 19.97 19.33 -10.05
CA ALA A 65 20.85 20.48 -9.91
C ALA A 65 21.41 20.62 -8.48
N ARG A 66 20.59 20.36 -7.46
CA ARG A 66 20.98 20.47 -6.05
C ARG A 66 21.84 19.31 -5.56
N PHE A 67 21.64 18.10 -6.10
CA PHE A 67 22.28 16.87 -5.67
C PHE A 67 22.94 16.11 -6.85
N PRO A 68 23.95 16.69 -7.51
CA PRO A 68 24.52 16.16 -8.77
C PRO A 68 25.16 14.77 -8.64
N GLY A 69 25.48 14.31 -7.43
CA GLY A 69 26.01 12.96 -7.18
C GLY A 69 24.97 11.83 -7.16
N ASN A 70 23.69 12.12 -7.40
CA ASN A 70 22.57 11.17 -7.26
C ASN A 70 21.82 10.97 -8.57
N GLU A 71 22.52 10.96 -9.71
CA GLU A 71 21.92 10.86 -11.04
C GLU A 71 21.03 9.61 -11.19
N GLY A 72 21.48 8.45 -10.71
CA GLY A 72 20.70 7.21 -10.76
C GLY A 72 19.37 7.30 -10.00
N LEU A 73 19.35 7.96 -8.85
CA LEU A 73 18.14 8.20 -8.06
C LEU A 73 17.13 9.06 -8.84
N PHE A 74 17.59 10.17 -9.44
CA PHE A 74 16.69 11.05 -10.19
C PHE A 74 16.26 10.45 -11.53
N GLN A 75 17.10 9.62 -12.16
CA GLN A 75 16.70 8.86 -13.36
C GLN A 75 15.57 7.88 -13.02
N LEU A 76 15.70 7.15 -11.91
CA LEU A 76 14.64 6.27 -11.40
C LEU A 76 13.35 7.05 -11.10
N LEU A 77 13.44 8.18 -10.41
CA LEU A 77 12.28 9.01 -10.08
C LEU A 77 11.64 9.64 -11.32
N SER A 78 12.43 10.03 -12.31
CA SER A 78 11.92 10.50 -13.62
C SER A 78 11.14 9.38 -14.30
N ALA A 79 11.75 8.19 -14.41
CA ALA A 79 11.08 7.04 -15.01
C ALA A 79 9.78 6.67 -14.29
N TRP A 80 9.74 6.75 -12.95
CA TRP A 80 8.53 6.52 -12.18
C TRP A 80 7.44 7.59 -12.42
N ASN A 81 7.82 8.87 -12.53
CA ASN A 81 6.91 9.96 -12.89
C ASN A 81 6.31 9.75 -14.28
N ASP A 82 7.16 9.35 -15.22
CA ASP A 82 6.86 9.16 -16.64
C ASP A 82 5.89 8.00 -16.89
N LEU A 83 5.79 7.00 -15.99
CA LEU A 83 4.82 5.90 -16.12
C LEU A 83 3.36 6.35 -16.20
N LYS A 84 3.03 7.58 -15.80
CA LYS A 84 1.70 8.16 -16.01
C LYS A 84 1.46 8.61 -17.46
N SER A 85 2.53 8.96 -18.16
CA SER A 85 2.53 9.58 -19.49
C SER A 85 2.80 8.59 -20.61
N PHE A 86 3.53 7.51 -20.32
CA PHE A 86 3.82 6.46 -21.31
C PHE A 86 2.76 5.36 -21.29
N GLY A 87 2.22 5.07 -22.48
CA GLY A 87 1.65 3.75 -22.74
C GLY A 87 2.75 2.69 -22.63
N THR A 88 2.36 1.46 -22.28
CA THR A 88 3.18 0.26 -22.05
C THR A 88 4.08 -0.20 -23.22
N ASP A 89 4.28 0.62 -24.25
CA ASP A 89 4.75 0.17 -25.56
C ASP A 89 6.23 0.50 -25.83
N ASP A 90 6.92 1.25 -24.96
CA ASP A 90 8.35 1.51 -25.04
C ASP A 90 9.12 0.88 -23.87
N SER A 91 10.32 0.35 -24.15
CA SER A 91 11.26 -0.14 -23.13
C SER A 91 11.46 0.92 -22.06
N THR A 92 11.12 0.61 -20.82
CA THR A 92 11.26 1.53 -19.69
C THR A 92 12.60 1.33 -19.00
N TYR A 93 13.01 2.32 -18.20
CA TYR A 93 14.15 2.18 -17.26
C TYR A 93 14.08 0.89 -16.45
N PHE A 94 12.88 0.45 -16.07
CA PHE A 94 12.68 -0.70 -15.19
C PHE A 94 12.98 -2.03 -15.89
N ASP A 95 12.81 -2.11 -17.21
CA ASP A 95 13.10 -3.33 -17.98
C ASP A 95 14.60 -3.67 -17.95
N ASP A 96 15.45 -2.66 -17.81
CA ASP A 96 16.90 -2.81 -17.72
C ASP A 96 17.38 -3.17 -16.29
N VAL A 97 16.55 -2.97 -15.26
CA VAL A 97 16.91 -3.26 -13.86
C VAL A 97 16.79 -4.76 -13.58
N LYS A 98 17.88 -5.51 -13.75
CA LYS A 98 17.93 -6.95 -13.40
C LYS A 98 18.24 -7.21 -11.93
N THR A 99 18.93 -6.29 -11.26
CA THR A 99 19.24 -6.36 -9.84
C THR A 99 19.24 -4.94 -9.29
N ALA A 100 18.46 -4.70 -8.24
CA ALA A 100 18.46 -3.41 -7.58
C ALA A 100 19.74 -3.19 -6.78
N THR A 101 20.21 -1.95 -6.78
CA THR A 101 21.47 -1.52 -6.13
C THR A 101 21.24 -0.71 -4.86
N TYR A 102 20.01 -0.22 -4.64
CA TYR A 102 19.58 0.52 -3.45
C TYR A 102 18.06 0.40 -3.23
N GLU A 103 17.61 0.73 -2.02
CA GLU A 103 16.25 0.46 -1.52
C GLU A 103 15.16 0.94 -2.48
N LEU A 104 15.20 2.22 -2.88
CA LEU A 104 14.15 2.80 -3.71
C LEU A 104 14.09 2.16 -5.10
N GLN A 105 15.23 1.77 -5.68
CA GLN A 105 15.24 1.05 -6.95
C GLN A 105 14.57 -0.32 -6.81
N ALA A 106 14.80 -1.01 -5.70
CA ALA A 106 14.14 -2.28 -5.41
C ALA A 106 12.62 -2.11 -5.30
N VAL A 107 12.18 -1.12 -4.52
CA VAL A 107 10.76 -0.83 -4.29
C VAL A 107 10.05 -0.45 -5.59
N LEU A 108 10.53 0.56 -6.31
CA LEU A 108 9.83 1.08 -7.50
C LEU A 108 9.86 0.09 -8.68
N THR A 109 10.95 -0.67 -8.86
CA THR A 109 11.00 -1.73 -9.88
C THR A 109 10.02 -2.84 -9.56
N THR A 110 9.90 -3.24 -8.28
CA THR A 110 8.90 -4.24 -7.88
C THR A 110 7.48 -3.75 -8.16
N LEU A 111 7.17 -2.49 -7.83
CA LEU A 111 5.86 -1.89 -8.10
C LEU A 111 5.57 -1.79 -9.61
N TYR A 112 6.59 -1.49 -10.43
CA TYR A 112 6.48 -1.52 -11.89
C TYR A 112 6.07 -2.91 -12.39
N VAL A 113 6.80 -3.97 -12.00
CA VAL A 113 6.50 -5.35 -12.43
C VAL A 113 5.07 -5.76 -12.04
N VAL A 114 4.61 -5.41 -10.84
CA VAL A 114 3.25 -5.73 -10.40
C VAL A 114 2.20 -4.95 -11.18
N LYS A 115 2.42 -3.65 -11.40
CA LYS A 115 1.40 -2.78 -11.99
C LYS A 115 1.30 -2.95 -13.50
N LEU A 116 2.43 -3.14 -14.19
CA LEU A 116 2.55 -3.16 -15.65
C LEU A 116 2.57 -4.60 -16.17
N ASP A 117 3.49 -5.45 -15.67
CA ASP A 117 3.64 -6.83 -16.15
C ASP A 117 2.59 -7.78 -15.55
N LYS A 118 1.92 -7.37 -14.48
CA LYS A 118 0.97 -8.18 -13.68
C LYS A 118 1.61 -9.47 -13.13
N ASP A 119 2.93 -9.53 -13.01
CA ASP A 119 3.66 -10.70 -12.54
C ASP A 119 4.09 -10.54 -11.07
N ILE A 120 3.21 -10.98 -10.17
CA ILE A 120 3.49 -10.94 -8.72
C ILE A 120 4.63 -11.90 -8.34
N ASP A 121 4.81 -13.02 -9.05
CA ASP A 121 5.83 -14.01 -8.72
C ASP A 121 7.24 -13.52 -9.08
N GLN A 122 7.38 -12.86 -10.23
CA GLN A 122 8.61 -12.18 -10.61
C GLN A 122 8.93 -11.04 -9.63
N ALA A 123 7.93 -10.25 -9.24
CA ALA A 123 8.09 -9.18 -8.25
C ALA A 123 8.59 -9.71 -6.89
N ILE A 124 7.99 -10.79 -6.37
CA ILE A 124 8.45 -11.47 -5.15
C ILE A 124 9.90 -11.95 -5.29
N THR A 125 10.23 -12.58 -6.42
CA THR A 125 11.57 -13.13 -6.69
C THR A 125 12.62 -12.02 -6.72
N PHE A 126 12.34 -10.94 -7.45
CA PHE A 126 13.21 -9.78 -7.58
C PHE A 126 13.49 -9.13 -6.22
N LEU A 127 12.44 -8.86 -5.44
CA LEU A 127 12.56 -8.19 -4.15
C LEU A 127 13.21 -9.08 -3.08
N THR A 128 12.93 -10.39 -3.09
CA THR A 128 13.63 -11.35 -2.23
C THR A 128 15.13 -11.36 -2.53
N SER A 129 15.52 -11.39 -3.81
CA SER A 129 16.92 -11.31 -4.21
C SER A 129 17.61 -10.04 -3.72
N TYR A 130 16.92 -8.89 -3.73
CA TYR A 130 17.47 -7.67 -3.15
C TYR A 130 17.74 -7.84 -1.64
N ILE A 131 16.72 -8.24 -0.88
CA ILE A 131 16.79 -8.39 0.59
C ILE A 131 17.86 -9.39 1.05
N ASP A 132 18.05 -10.49 0.30
CA ASP A 132 19.03 -11.52 0.62
C ASP A 132 20.48 -11.07 0.35
N ASN A 133 20.68 -10.14 -0.60
CA ASN A 133 21.99 -9.58 -0.93
C ASN A 133 22.33 -8.31 -0.12
N THR A 134 21.35 -7.70 0.56
CA THR A 134 21.59 -6.56 1.43
C THR A 134 22.38 -6.98 2.68
N ASN A 135 23.48 -6.27 2.96
CA ASN A 135 24.26 -6.52 4.18
C ASN A 135 23.44 -6.23 5.45
N THR A 136 23.83 -6.81 6.59
CA THR A 136 23.08 -6.75 7.84
C THR A 136 22.80 -5.32 8.33
N LEU A 137 23.74 -4.38 8.17
CA LEU A 137 23.55 -2.99 8.62
C LEU A 137 22.51 -2.25 7.77
N ASN A 138 22.62 -2.37 6.45
CA ASN A 138 21.65 -1.77 5.52
C ASN A 138 20.28 -2.43 5.66
N LYS A 139 20.24 -3.75 5.89
CA LYS A 139 19.00 -4.51 6.09
C LYS A 139 18.17 -3.97 7.23
N TYR A 140 18.81 -3.52 8.30
CA TYR A 140 18.09 -2.88 9.39
C TYR A 140 17.52 -1.54 8.96
N ASN A 141 18.26 -0.75 8.17
CA ASN A 141 17.92 0.60 7.71
C ASN A 141 16.88 0.68 6.58
N GLU A 142 16.65 -0.42 5.86
CA GLU A 142 15.82 -0.48 4.65
C GLU A 142 14.59 -1.39 4.86
N ILE A 143 13.55 -0.84 5.50
CA ILE A 143 12.36 -1.60 5.91
C ILE A 143 11.30 -1.64 4.79
N GLU A 144 11.29 -0.67 3.86
CA GLU A 144 10.27 -0.58 2.81
C GLU A 144 10.21 -1.83 1.88
N PRO A 145 11.34 -2.47 1.50
CA PRO A 145 11.32 -3.74 0.77
C PRO A 145 10.52 -4.84 1.47
N PHE A 146 10.58 -4.91 2.81
CA PHE A 146 9.83 -5.92 3.55
C PHE A 146 8.33 -5.63 3.56
N LEU A 147 7.94 -4.35 3.62
CA LEU A 147 6.54 -3.92 3.53
C LEU A 147 5.92 -4.44 2.24
N ILE A 148 6.58 -4.18 1.11
CA ILE A 148 6.11 -4.61 -0.20
C ILE A 148 6.13 -6.13 -0.30
N LEU A 149 7.18 -6.81 0.15
CA LEU A 149 7.26 -8.27 0.07
C LEU A 149 6.15 -8.96 0.89
N ILE A 150 5.87 -8.48 2.10
CA ILE A 150 4.76 -8.96 2.93
C ILE A 150 3.44 -8.72 2.18
N GLN A 151 3.21 -7.50 1.67
CA GLN A 151 1.99 -7.18 0.93
C GLN A 151 1.77 -8.13 -0.25
N LEU A 152 2.79 -8.41 -1.06
CA LEU A 152 2.69 -9.31 -2.21
C LEU A 152 2.32 -10.73 -1.79
N HIS A 153 2.90 -11.26 -0.72
CA HIS A 153 2.52 -12.57 -0.19
C HIS A 153 1.09 -12.60 0.33
N LEU A 154 0.63 -11.53 0.99
CA LEU A 154 -0.75 -11.43 1.47
C LEU A 154 -1.75 -11.35 0.30
N VAL A 155 -1.45 -10.60 -0.75
CA VAL A 155 -2.27 -10.54 -1.97
C VAL A 155 -2.38 -11.90 -2.65
N LYS A 156 -1.32 -12.73 -2.61
CA LYS A 156 -1.35 -14.13 -3.08
C LYS A 156 -2.08 -15.09 -2.13
N GLY A 157 -2.66 -14.62 -1.03
CA GLY A 157 -3.25 -15.47 0.00
C GLY A 157 -2.24 -16.34 0.76
N ASN A 158 -0.94 -16.03 0.67
CA ASN A 158 0.13 -16.81 1.29
C ASN A 158 0.55 -16.18 2.64
N PHE A 159 -0.34 -16.28 3.61
CA PHE A 159 -0.09 -15.79 4.98
C PHE A 159 1.15 -16.41 5.61
N ALA A 160 1.42 -17.70 5.36
CA ALA A 160 2.57 -18.39 5.95
C ALA A 160 3.90 -17.75 5.53
N ALA A 161 4.04 -17.39 4.25
CA ALA A 161 5.23 -16.69 3.75
C ALA A 161 5.34 -15.26 4.32
N ALA A 162 4.25 -14.50 4.30
CA ALA A 162 4.19 -13.16 4.88
C ALA A 162 4.60 -13.15 6.36
N ASN A 163 4.00 -14.04 7.17
CA ASN A 163 4.30 -14.16 8.58
C ASN A 163 5.74 -14.65 8.85
N LYS A 164 6.29 -15.51 8.00
CA LYS A 164 7.70 -15.92 8.10
C LYS A 164 8.65 -14.73 7.93
N ILE A 165 8.37 -13.82 6.99
CA ILE A 165 9.14 -12.59 6.80
C ILE A 165 8.97 -11.67 8.01
N PHE A 166 7.74 -11.48 8.49
CA PHE A 166 7.47 -10.63 9.65
C PHE A 166 8.18 -11.13 10.92
N VAL A 167 8.13 -12.43 11.23
CA VAL A 167 8.81 -13.01 12.40
C VAL A 167 10.33 -12.81 12.35
N ASN A 168 10.93 -12.66 11.16
CA ASN A 168 12.36 -12.34 11.04
C ASN A 168 12.71 -10.95 11.59
N PHE A 169 11.75 -10.04 11.75
CA PHE A 169 11.98 -8.76 12.44
C PHE A 169 12.30 -8.91 13.92
N ALA A 170 12.07 -10.08 14.53
CA ALA A 170 12.59 -10.36 15.87
C ALA A 170 14.12 -10.25 15.96
N ASN A 171 14.83 -10.30 14.82
CA ASN A 171 16.27 -10.12 14.73
C ASN A 171 16.69 -8.65 14.51
N PHE A 172 15.74 -7.73 14.35
CA PHE A 172 16.02 -6.30 14.16
C PHE A 172 16.21 -5.61 15.52
N PRO A 173 16.92 -4.47 15.58
CA PRO A 173 17.01 -3.66 16.79
C PRO A 173 15.62 -3.28 17.32
N ASP A 174 15.44 -3.21 18.64
CA ASP A 174 14.14 -2.88 19.23
C ASP A 174 13.61 -1.51 18.75
N SER A 175 14.49 -0.55 18.44
CA SER A 175 14.09 0.76 17.89
C SER A 175 13.43 0.69 16.51
N SER A 176 13.58 -0.42 15.77
CA SER A 176 12.87 -0.62 14.49
C SER A 176 11.35 -0.71 14.66
N ARG A 177 10.86 -1.07 15.87
CA ARG A 177 9.43 -1.20 16.15
C ARG A 177 8.69 0.14 16.22
N ASP A 178 9.44 1.22 16.46
CA ASP A 178 8.91 2.59 16.46
C ASP A 178 8.70 3.12 15.01
N ASN A 179 9.18 2.39 14.00
CA ASN A 179 8.98 2.76 12.61
C ASN A 179 7.53 2.48 12.16
N ILE A 180 6.87 3.48 11.59
CA ILE A 180 5.52 3.34 11.00
C ILE A 180 5.39 2.17 10.01
N ILE A 181 6.43 1.88 9.23
CA ILE A 181 6.43 0.75 8.29
C ILE A 181 6.32 -0.56 9.07
N TYR A 182 7.05 -0.70 10.18
CA TYR A 182 6.95 -1.87 11.05
C TYR A 182 5.54 -1.99 11.63
N GLN A 183 4.99 -0.91 12.18
CA GLN A 183 3.66 -0.89 12.78
C GLN A 183 2.56 -1.26 11.76
N VAL A 184 2.67 -0.76 10.52
CA VAL A 184 1.74 -1.10 9.43
C VAL A 184 1.89 -2.57 9.00
N MET A 185 3.10 -3.11 8.90
CA MET A 185 3.28 -4.54 8.62
C MET A 185 2.70 -5.41 9.74
N GLU A 186 2.95 -5.04 11.00
CA GLU A 186 2.43 -5.74 12.18
C GLU A 186 0.91 -5.76 12.17
N SER A 187 0.26 -4.62 11.92
CA SER A 187 -1.20 -4.54 11.89
C SER A 187 -1.82 -5.39 10.76
N TRP A 188 -1.19 -5.47 9.59
CA TRP A 188 -1.68 -6.36 8.51
C TRP A 188 -1.59 -7.83 8.91
N ILE A 189 -0.46 -8.24 9.50
CA ILE A 189 -0.26 -9.62 9.95
C ILE A 189 -1.23 -9.96 11.08
N GLU A 190 -1.39 -9.08 12.06
CA GLU A 190 -2.30 -9.25 13.19
C GLU A 190 -3.77 -9.31 12.74
N ALA A 191 -4.22 -8.41 11.87
CA ALA A 191 -5.58 -8.41 11.35
C ALA A 191 -5.91 -9.69 10.57
N ILE A 192 -4.99 -10.17 9.72
CA ILE A 192 -5.19 -11.39 8.91
C ILE A 192 -5.09 -12.66 9.75
N LYS A 193 -4.21 -12.66 10.77
CA LYS A 193 -4.14 -13.75 11.75
C LYS A 193 -5.48 -13.93 12.49
N GLY A 194 -6.27 -12.86 12.60
CA GLY A 194 -7.55 -12.86 13.28
C GLY A 194 -7.38 -12.90 14.79
N GLU A 195 -8.39 -13.40 15.52
CA GLU A 195 -8.52 -13.24 16.98
C GLU A 195 -8.83 -11.79 17.38
N SER A 196 -9.80 -11.61 18.28
CA SER A 196 -10.26 -10.27 18.67
C SER A 196 -9.12 -9.40 19.20
N ASP A 197 -8.17 -9.97 19.93
CA ASP A 197 -7.04 -9.20 20.49
C ASP A 197 -6.10 -8.67 19.40
N ASN A 198 -5.78 -9.46 18.37
CA ASN A 198 -4.90 -9.00 17.28
C ASN A 198 -5.62 -7.97 16.40
N ILE A 199 -6.91 -8.19 16.11
CA ILE A 199 -7.71 -7.24 15.33
C ILE A 199 -7.87 -5.92 16.11
N ASN A 200 -8.06 -5.96 17.43
CA ASN A 200 -8.14 -4.77 18.27
C ASN A 200 -6.82 -3.97 18.28
N ARG A 201 -5.66 -4.63 18.34
CA ARG A 201 -4.35 -3.94 18.24
C ARG A 201 -4.19 -3.24 16.91
N SER A 202 -4.55 -3.94 15.83
CA SER A 202 -4.57 -3.36 14.48
C SER A 202 -5.50 -2.16 14.40
N TYR A 203 -6.70 -2.27 14.98
CA TYR A 203 -7.68 -1.19 15.05
C TYR A 203 -7.10 0.02 15.80
N SER A 204 -6.50 -0.19 16.97
CA SER A 204 -5.93 0.87 17.79
C SER A 204 -4.84 1.66 17.06
N LEU A 205 -3.99 1.00 16.27
CA LEU A 205 -3.01 1.71 15.44
C LEU A 205 -3.70 2.69 14.49
N TYR A 206 -4.68 2.23 13.71
CA TYR A 206 -5.33 3.08 12.71
C TYR A 206 -6.22 4.17 13.33
N ASP A 207 -6.81 3.91 14.50
CA ASP A 207 -7.54 4.90 15.29
C ASP A 207 -6.59 5.99 15.83
N GLU A 208 -5.42 5.61 16.32
CA GLU A 208 -4.36 6.55 16.72
C GLU A 208 -3.88 7.38 15.53
N LEU A 209 -3.64 6.77 14.37
CA LEU A 209 -3.22 7.49 13.16
C LEU A 209 -4.26 8.52 12.71
N LEU A 210 -5.56 8.23 12.88
CA LEU A 210 -6.65 9.16 12.58
C LEU A 210 -6.74 10.35 13.54
N SER A 211 -6.07 10.30 14.70
CA SER A 211 -5.97 11.47 15.60
C SER A 211 -5.11 12.60 15.01
N SER A 212 -4.33 12.30 13.97
CA SER A 212 -3.62 13.31 13.20
C SER A 212 -4.59 14.21 12.42
N ASP A 213 -4.12 15.41 12.08
CA ASP A 213 -4.88 16.31 11.21
C ASP A 213 -4.82 15.84 9.75
N PHE A 214 -5.96 15.82 9.06
CA PHE A 214 -6.11 15.42 7.65
C PHE A 214 -6.84 16.47 6.80
N ASP A 215 -6.94 17.72 7.27
CA ASP A 215 -7.73 18.77 6.58
C ASP A 215 -7.29 18.97 5.12
N ASP A 216 -5.98 18.87 4.85
CA ASP A 216 -5.40 18.97 3.50
C ASP A 216 -5.26 17.61 2.79
N ASP A 217 -5.58 16.49 3.45
CA ASP A 217 -5.32 15.12 2.97
C ASP A 217 -6.55 14.20 3.09
N PRO A 218 -7.68 14.53 2.44
CA PRO A 218 -8.91 13.74 2.55
C PRO A 218 -8.75 12.31 2.01
N GLN A 219 -7.83 12.07 1.07
CA GLN A 219 -7.48 10.74 0.58
C GLN A 219 -6.84 9.85 1.66
N GLY A 220 -6.01 10.44 2.53
CA GLY A 220 -5.34 9.71 3.61
C GLY A 220 -6.36 9.32 4.66
N LYS A 221 -7.23 10.27 5.03
CA LYS A 221 -8.36 10.02 5.91
C LYS A 221 -9.30 8.94 5.36
N PHE A 222 -9.60 8.98 4.07
CA PHE A 222 -10.40 7.94 3.40
C PHE A 222 -9.77 6.54 3.56
N LYS A 223 -8.46 6.40 3.30
CA LYS A 223 -7.76 5.11 3.43
C LYS A 223 -7.79 4.57 4.85
N LEU A 224 -7.49 5.41 5.85
CA LEU A 224 -7.49 4.98 7.25
C LEU A 224 -8.89 4.60 7.73
N LEU A 225 -9.92 5.39 7.39
CA LEU A 225 -11.30 5.04 7.72
C LEU A 225 -11.75 3.75 7.03
N ASN A 226 -11.34 3.50 5.79
CA ASN A 226 -11.66 2.27 5.09
C ASN A 226 -11.00 1.04 5.76
N VAL A 227 -9.77 1.18 6.28
CA VAL A 227 -9.14 0.13 7.08
C VAL A 227 -9.92 -0.12 8.36
N LEU A 228 -10.26 0.94 9.12
CA LEU A 228 -11.08 0.80 10.32
C LEU A 228 -12.42 0.14 10.01
N PHE A 229 -13.08 0.53 8.92
CA PHE A 229 -14.34 -0.08 8.49
C PHE A 229 -14.21 -1.61 8.35
N VAL A 230 -13.17 -2.10 7.70
CA VAL A 230 -12.91 -3.54 7.55
C VAL A 230 -12.62 -4.21 8.89
N LEU A 231 -11.78 -3.61 9.74
CA LEU A 231 -11.46 -4.17 11.06
C LEU A 231 -12.70 -4.22 11.97
N THR A 232 -13.55 -3.20 11.92
CA THR A 232 -14.82 -3.15 12.65
C THR A 232 -15.81 -4.21 12.15
N ILE A 233 -15.85 -4.48 10.85
CA ILE A 233 -16.61 -5.60 10.28
C ILE A 233 -16.07 -6.95 10.80
N GLN A 234 -14.75 -7.15 10.83
CA GLN A 234 -14.13 -8.37 11.35
C GLN A 234 -14.45 -8.60 12.84
N LEU A 235 -14.53 -7.52 13.63
CA LEU A 235 -14.97 -7.54 15.03
C LEU A 235 -16.49 -7.73 15.18
N LYS A 236 -17.26 -7.71 14.09
CA LYS A 236 -18.73 -7.82 14.05
C LYS A 236 -19.45 -6.66 14.75
N HIS A 237 -18.80 -5.50 14.81
CA HIS A 237 -19.34 -4.26 15.38
C HIS A 237 -20.11 -3.48 14.31
N TYR A 238 -21.19 -4.07 13.80
CA TYR A 238 -21.89 -3.55 12.61
C TYR A 238 -22.46 -2.13 12.76
N PRO A 239 -23.02 -1.71 13.92
CA PRO A 239 -23.44 -0.32 14.11
C PRO A 239 -22.29 0.68 13.94
N GLU A 240 -21.12 0.39 14.49
CA GLU A 240 -19.92 1.21 14.38
C GLU A 240 -19.39 1.23 12.94
N ALA A 241 -19.45 0.08 12.23
CA ALA A 241 -19.09 0.00 10.83
C ALA A 241 -20.02 0.85 9.94
N GLN A 242 -21.32 0.93 10.27
CA GLN A 242 -22.27 1.80 9.58
C GLN A 242 -21.90 3.29 9.75
N GLU A 243 -21.48 3.70 10.94
CA GLU A 243 -21.04 5.08 11.19
C GLU A 243 -19.74 5.41 10.44
N LEU A 244 -18.78 4.48 10.41
CA LEU A 244 -17.56 4.64 9.61
C LEU A 244 -17.89 4.78 8.11
N LEU A 245 -18.82 3.97 7.60
CA LEU A 245 -19.27 4.08 6.21
C LEU A 245 -19.89 5.45 5.89
N LEU A 246 -20.66 6.04 6.82
CA LEU A 246 -21.20 7.39 6.67
C LEU A 246 -20.09 8.44 6.66
N GLN A 247 -19.10 8.32 7.55
CA GLN A 247 -17.95 9.21 7.58
C GLN A 247 -17.14 9.15 6.29
N ILE A 248 -16.87 7.96 5.76
CA ILE A 248 -16.16 7.77 4.49
C ILE A 248 -16.90 8.47 3.35
N LYS A 249 -18.21 8.26 3.24
CA LYS A 249 -19.04 8.88 2.20
C LYS A 249 -19.06 10.41 2.31
N ALA A 250 -19.04 10.96 3.52
CA ALA A 250 -19.01 12.40 3.75
C ALA A 250 -17.72 13.09 3.23
N LEU A 251 -16.63 12.35 3.04
CA LEU A 251 -15.39 12.88 2.45
C LEU A 251 -15.51 13.18 0.95
N ASN A 252 -16.57 12.70 0.29
CA ASN A 252 -16.82 12.86 -1.15
C ASN A 252 -15.61 12.50 -2.03
N GLN A 253 -14.80 11.53 -1.60
CA GLN A 253 -13.69 11.02 -2.38
C GLN A 253 -14.20 10.03 -3.42
N LYS A 254 -13.54 9.97 -4.58
CA LYS A 254 -13.83 8.95 -5.59
C LYS A 254 -13.55 7.56 -4.98
N PRO A 255 -14.53 6.65 -4.94
CA PRO A 255 -14.31 5.32 -4.38
C PRO A 255 -13.33 4.52 -5.24
N ASN A 256 -12.54 3.66 -4.59
CA ASN A 256 -11.72 2.66 -5.26
C ASN A 256 -12.43 1.29 -5.24
N ALA A 257 -11.98 0.36 -6.08
CA ALA A 257 -12.57 -0.98 -6.21
C ALA A 257 -12.61 -1.72 -4.86
N ASP A 258 -11.53 -1.66 -4.07
CA ASP A 258 -11.45 -2.32 -2.75
C ASP A 258 -12.54 -1.82 -1.78
N PHE A 259 -12.82 -0.51 -1.75
CA PHE A 259 -13.88 0.05 -0.91
C PHE A 259 -15.26 -0.47 -1.33
N ILE A 260 -15.54 -0.55 -2.64
CA ILE A 260 -16.80 -1.13 -3.12
C ILE A 260 -16.91 -2.61 -2.74
N ALA A 261 -15.83 -3.37 -2.82
CA ALA A 261 -15.80 -4.77 -2.36
C ALA A 261 -16.07 -4.90 -0.85
N ASN A 262 -15.52 -3.99 -0.03
CA ASN A 262 -15.82 -3.92 1.40
C ASN A 262 -17.30 -3.61 1.65
N GLN A 263 -17.89 -2.71 0.86
CA GLN A 263 -19.32 -2.38 0.95
C GLN A 263 -20.20 -3.58 0.56
N ILE A 264 -19.84 -4.36 -0.46
CA ILE A 264 -20.56 -5.59 -0.83
C ILE A 264 -20.59 -6.57 0.34
N THR A 265 -19.42 -6.78 0.97
CA THR A 265 -19.30 -7.66 2.15
C THR A 265 -20.20 -7.16 3.28
N PHE A 266 -20.15 -5.86 3.59
CA PHE A 266 -20.98 -5.25 4.62
C PHE A 266 -22.48 -5.37 4.30
N ASP A 267 -22.89 -5.17 3.05
CA ASP A 267 -24.29 -5.25 2.63
C ASP A 267 -24.85 -6.67 2.77
N TYR A 268 -24.06 -7.70 2.48
CA TYR A 268 -24.44 -9.08 2.78
C TYR A 268 -24.64 -9.32 4.28
N LEU A 269 -23.75 -8.79 5.12
CA LEU A 269 -23.79 -9.01 6.57
C LEU A 269 -24.93 -8.26 7.26
N VAL A 270 -25.29 -7.07 6.79
CA VAL A 270 -26.25 -6.17 7.47
C VAL A 270 -27.60 -6.11 6.77
N ASN A 271 -27.62 -6.14 5.44
CA ASN A 271 -28.82 -5.93 4.63
C ASN A 271 -29.26 -7.20 3.87
N GLY A 272 -28.59 -8.34 4.08
CA GLY A 272 -28.88 -9.58 3.36
C GLY A 272 -28.61 -9.50 1.86
N GLY A 273 -27.76 -8.57 1.43
CA GLY A 273 -27.35 -8.40 0.03
C GLY A 273 -28.30 -7.56 -0.83
N ALA A 274 -29.22 -6.80 -0.21
CA ALA A 274 -30.23 -6.01 -0.90
C ALA A 274 -29.69 -5.02 -1.94
N ASN A 275 -28.45 -4.54 -1.78
CA ASN A 275 -27.84 -3.54 -2.67
C ASN A 275 -26.67 -4.12 -3.49
N VAL A 276 -26.37 -5.41 -3.35
CA VAL A 276 -25.16 -6.02 -3.92
C VAL A 276 -25.12 -5.96 -5.44
N ASP A 277 -26.25 -6.14 -6.13
CA ASP A 277 -26.27 -6.06 -7.61
C ASP A 277 -25.79 -4.70 -8.12
N GLY A 278 -26.21 -3.61 -7.46
CA GLY A 278 -25.76 -2.26 -7.79
C GLY A 278 -24.27 -2.07 -7.53
N LEU A 279 -23.80 -2.52 -6.36
CA LEU A 279 -22.40 -2.43 -5.97
C LEU A 279 -21.48 -3.30 -6.85
N LEU A 280 -21.93 -4.48 -7.28
CA LEU A 280 -21.17 -5.34 -8.20
C LEU A 280 -21.03 -4.69 -9.58
N ASN A 281 -22.07 -4.03 -10.07
CA ASN A 281 -21.98 -3.28 -11.32
C ASN A 281 -21.00 -2.11 -11.22
N GLU A 282 -21.03 -1.39 -10.10
CA GLU A 282 -20.05 -0.33 -9.81
C GLU A 282 -18.62 -0.90 -9.73
N LEU A 283 -18.41 -1.99 -9.01
CA LEU A 283 -17.13 -2.67 -8.90
C LEU A 283 -16.59 -3.07 -10.28
N LYS A 284 -17.41 -3.72 -11.12
CA LYS A 284 -17.05 -4.11 -12.49
C LYS A 284 -16.69 -2.92 -13.38
N SER A 285 -17.32 -1.76 -13.15
CA SER A 285 -17.01 -0.53 -13.88
C SER A 285 -15.68 0.10 -13.45
N LEU A 286 -15.26 -0.11 -12.19
CA LEU A 286 -13.99 0.39 -11.66
C LEU A 286 -12.84 -0.56 -11.98
N ASP A 287 -13.03 -1.86 -11.78
CA ASP A 287 -12.04 -2.89 -12.02
C ASP A 287 -12.72 -4.25 -12.27
N ILE A 288 -12.84 -4.62 -13.54
CA ILE A 288 -13.38 -5.91 -13.96
C ILE A 288 -12.49 -7.10 -13.56
N THR A 289 -11.20 -6.84 -13.28
CA THR A 289 -10.23 -7.85 -12.87
C THR A 289 -10.08 -7.95 -11.36
N HIS A 290 -10.88 -7.21 -10.58
CA HIS A 290 -10.83 -7.24 -9.13
C HIS A 290 -11.05 -8.67 -8.60
N PRO A 291 -10.29 -9.16 -7.59
CA PRO A 291 -10.37 -10.54 -7.13
C PRO A 291 -11.78 -11.03 -6.77
N LEU A 292 -12.60 -10.16 -6.17
CA LEU A 292 -14.01 -10.48 -5.86
C LEU A 292 -14.85 -10.76 -7.11
N VAL A 293 -14.61 -10.03 -8.21
CA VAL A 293 -15.34 -10.23 -9.48
C VAL A 293 -14.93 -11.55 -10.11
N VAL A 294 -13.62 -11.80 -10.19
CA VAL A 294 -13.07 -13.03 -10.75
C VAL A 294 -13.53 -14.26 -9.96
N ASP A 295 -13.41 -14.23 -8.62
CA ASP A 295 -13.86 -15.34 -7.78
C ASP A 295 -15.38 -15.58 -7.94
N LEU A 296 -16.21 -14.52 -7.97
CA LEU A 296 -17.65 -14.67 -8.16
C LEU A 296 -17.99 -15.34 -9.50
N GLU A 297 -17.32 -14.96 -10.59
CA GLU A 297 -17.53 -15.55 -11.92
C GLU A 297 -17.08 -17.01 -11.97
N GLU A 298 -15.94 -17.34 -11.35
CA GLU A 298 -15.47 -18.72 -11.20
C GLU A 298 -16.46 -19.58 -10.40
N LYS A 299 -16.92 -19.10 -9.23
CA LYS A 299 -17.89 -19.83 -8.39
C LYS A 299 -19.24 -19.99 -9.10
N THR A 300 -19.68 -18.98 -9.83
CA THR A 300 -20.93 -19.05 -10.61
C THR A 300 -20.83 -20.11 -11.70
N THR A 301 -19.69 -20.18 -12.40
CA THR A 301 -19.43 -21.21 -13.41
C THR A 301 -19.47 -22.60 -12.80
N VAL A 302 -18.74 -22.82 -11.70
CA VAL A 302 -18.73 -24.11 -10.98
C VAL A 302 -20.14 -24.49 -10.51
N PHE A 303 -20.91 -23.53 -10.00
CA PHE A 303 -22.28 -23.79 -9.57
C PHE A 303 -23.18 -24.21 -10.73
N ASN A 304 -23.09 -23.51 -11.87
CA ASN A 304 -23.88 -23.84 -13.06
C ASN A 304 -23.53 -25.22 -13.62
N ASP A 305 -22.25 -25.61 -13.61
CA ASP A 305 -21.81 -26.95 -14.00
C ASP A 305 -22.39 -28.04 -13.10
N ILE A 306 -22.45 -27.78 -11.79
CA ILE A 306 -23.09 -28.66 -10.82
C ILE A 306 -24.59 -28.77 -11.11
N VAL A 307 -25.28 -27.65 -11.32
CA VAL A 307 -26.72 -27.64 -11.64
C VAL A 307 -26.99 -28.44 -12.91
N ALA A 308 -26.24 -28.21 -13.98
CA ALA A 308 -26.38 -28.93 -15.25
C ALA A 308 -26.18 -30.45 -15.08
N LYS A 309 -25.23 -30.87 -14.24
CA LYS A 309 -24.98 -32.29 -13.92
C LYS A 309 -26.17 -32.98 -13.22
N TYR A 310 -26.94 -32.24 -12.43
CA TYR A 310 -28.06 -32.79 -11.64
C TYR A 310 -29.44 -32.41 -12.19
N GLN A 311 -29.51 -31.67 -13.29
CA GLN A 311 -30.75 -31.50 -14.06
C GLN A 311 -31.04 -32.83 -14.78
N VAL A 312 -31.97 -33.60 -14.23
CA VAL A 312 -32.56 -34.75 -14.92
C VAL A 312 -33.43 -34.19 -16.04
N GLU A 313 -33.13 -34.54 -17.28
CA GLU A 313 -34.04 -34.28 -18.41
C GLU A 313 -35.39 -34.91 -18.08
N ALA A 314 -36.42 -34.07 -18.00
CA ALA A 314 -37.81 -34.49 -17.77
C ALA A 314 -38.44 -35.05 -19.05
#